data_AF-A0A6I4Z831-F1
#
_entry.id   AF-A0A6I4Z831-F1
#
_cell.length_a   1.000
_cell.length_b   1.000
_cell.length_c   1.000
_cell.angle_alpha   90.00
_cell.angle_beta   90.00
_cell.angle_gamma   90.00
#
_symmetry.space_group_name_H-M   'P 1'
#
loop_
_entity.id
_entity.type
_entity.pdbx_description
1 polymer ?
#
loop_
_entity_poly.entity_id
_entity_poly.type
_entity_poly.pdbx_seq_one_letter_code
_entity_poly.pdbx_strand_id
1 'polypeptide(L)'
;MAQPAANIITNPYWRHIFRLLVRPSAGRLGHTLRVTIAGMIGVLIGEIWQLPAMDIIPIIILAIWQEDRMLNLTIGKTALIFFAFVMSAVYFATVFSINNFFLTLFVNLIFSFVFFFLGSASKLKGIALVGGLFLSYILLQIDVISHSDTVTRIILYVTLALAISCGSFIVLGFPLSPSPQRVLMGRIAYRLRTAADHLIDPTSLKFTEETKDLLRQGTQGMLVNLALASKEKLLSAQDLLSLRQAALHSYAILTLVNKSTRSSPLPSREERRELASLLLEMAQAFDENSYLRNVKSPTFSHPILQSISPLLEQFSVPSEDPLPPAPPAPGFFVPDAFSNPNYVLYATKGTAAVFINIVIFKCLNWPGIHTCVITCFVVALPTMGEVISKQTLRIIGSFIGCGFAMLGIIFLIPHFISIAQLLLFLGVVLLVSGWLNSGESRIAYIGLQIAIAFFLSDLTNSTPATDLTVPRDRVIGIMIGLFINYIMHTYLWPKSCGTQIGPQLQAIKDLLKAESNASTSVERIVFASKVQERIAATEIMLENSVLEPIPFRLTRATRAHYRYVLMKASLSMEDFLLPASSSVREISPP
;
A
#
# COMPACT_ATOMS: atom_id res chain seq x y z
N MET A 1 -34.41 16.56 -0.76
CA MET A 1 -33.79 17.90 -0.62
C MET A 1 -32.29 17.72 -0.59
N ALA A 2 -31.58 18.34 -1.55
CA ALA A 2 -30.15 18.21 -1.71
C ALA A 2 -29.41 18.78 -0.50
N GLN A 3 -28.61 17.96 0.19
CA GLN A 3 -27.63 18.47 1.14
C GLN A 3 -26.61 19.33 0.35
N PRO A 4 -26.35 20.57 0.76
CA PRO A 4 -25.43 21.44 0.05
C PRO A 4 -24.01 20.85 0.11
N ALA A 5 -23.40 20.70 -1.07
CA ALA A 5 -22.03 20.25 -1.29
C ALA A 5 -20.96 21.27 -0.82
N ALA A 6 -21.20 21.95 0.30
CA ALA A 6 -20.43 23.11 0.75
C ALA A 6 -19.63 22.90 2.05
N ASN A 7 -19.75 21.77 2.76
CA ASN A 7 -19.15 21.61 4.11
C ASN A 7 -17.93 20.67 4.22
N ILE A 8 -17.22 20.35 3.14
CA ILE A 8 -16.01 19.50 3.23
C ILE A 8 -14.70 20.33 3.37
N ILE A 9 -14.76 21.67 3.40
CA ILE A 9 -13.54 22.51 3.42
C ILE A 9 -13.21 23.09 4.82
N THR A 10 -14.02 22.88 5.86
CA THR A 10 -13.80 23.56 7.16
C THR A 10 -14.00 22.67 8.39
N ASN A 11 -13.19 21.60 8.52
CA ASN A 11 -12.81 21.00 9.81
C ASN A 11 -11.35 20.52 9.65
N PRO A 12 -10.44 20.83 10.58
CA PRO A 12 -9.04 21.10 10.28
C PRO A 12 -8.37 19.83 9.79
N TYR A 13 -7.60 19.97 8.72
CA TYR A 13 -6.69 18.95 8.16
C TYR A 13 -5.96 18.13 9.26
N TRP A 14 -5.64 18.78 10.38
CA TRP A 14 -5.05 18.20 11.59
C TRP A 14 -5.92 17.18 12.33
N ARG A 15 -7.24 17.36 12.45
CA ARG A 15 -8.13 16.36 13.08
C ARG A 15 -8.21 15.10 12.24
N HIS A 16 -8.24 15.24 10.91
CA HIS A 16 -8.21 14.12 9.99
C HIS A 16 -6.86 13.37 10.09
N ILE A 17 -5.73 14.07 10.02
CA ILE A 17 -4.39 13.47 10.20
C ILE A 17 -4.27 12.79 11.56
N PHE A 18 -4.64 13.45 12.65
CA PHE A 18 -4.58 12.89 14.00
C PHE A 18 -5.43 11.62 14.11
N ARG A 19 -6.59 11.57 13.45
CA ARG A 19 -7.40 10.37 13.37
C ARG A 19 -6.68 9.24 12.62
N LEU A 20 -6.03 9.52 11.49
CA LEU A 20 -5.25 8.52 10.75
C LEU A 20 -4.08 7.97 11.58
N LEU A 21 -3.47 8.84 12.38
CA LEU A 21 -2.40 8.48 13.32
C LEU A 21 -2.90 7.60 14.47
N VAL A 22 -4.08 7.89 15.04
CA VAL A 22 -4.53 7.24 16.28
C VAL A 22 -5.46 6.05 16.06
N ARG A 23 -6.14 5.95 14.91
CA ARG A 23 -7.18 4.92 14.71
C ARG A 23 -6.59 3.50 14.72
N PRO A 24 -6.98 2.64 15.66
CA PRO A 24 -6.72 1.22 15.58
C PRO A 24 -7.67 0.61 14.54
N SER A 25 -7.22 0.45 13.30
CA SER A 25 -7.92 -0.46 12.38
C SER A 25 -7.76 -1.90 12.90
N ALA A 26 -8.79 -2.73 12.70
CA ALA A 26 -8.77 -4.11 13.17
C ALA A 26 -7.51 -4.84 12.64
N GLY A 27 -6.73 -5.43 13.55
CA GLY A 27 -5.50 -6.14 13.21
C GLY A 27 -4.25 -5.28 13.02
N ARG A 28 -4.34 -3.94 12.99
CA ARG A 28 -3.18 -3.04 12.81
C ARG A 28 -2.13 -3.19 13.90
N LEU A 29 -2.57 -3.22 15.16
CA LEU A 29 -1.68 -3.40 16.31
C LEU A 29 -0.97 -4.75 16.25
N GLY A 30 -1.72 -5.82 16.01
CA GLY A 30 -1.17 -7.15 15.87
C GLY A 30 -0.17 -7.25 14.71
N HIS A 31 -0.46 -6.65 13.56
CA HIS A 31 0.48 -6.60 12.43
C HIS A 31 1.74 -5.80 12.77
N THR A 32 1.58 -4.61 13.36
CA THR A 32 2.70 -3.75 13.79
C THR A 32 3.63 -4.50 14.76
N LEU A 33 3.08 -5.13 15.79
CA LEU A 33 3.88 -5.90 16.76
C LEU A 33 4.67 -7.03 16.09
N ARG A 34 4.04 -7.76 15.16
CA ARG A 34 4.71 -8.86 14.44
C ARG A 34 5.87 -8.36 13.58
N VAL A 35 5.67 -7.24 12.88
CA VAL A 35 6.72 -6.58 12.08
C VAL A 35 7.86 -6.11 12.99
N THR A 36 7.56 -5.48 14.12
CA THR A 36 8.57 -5.02 15.09
C THR A 36 9.37 -6.19 15.65
N ILE A 37 8.71 -7.28 16.08
CA ILE A 37 9.38 -8.47 16.61
C ILE A 37 10.26 -9.11 15.53
N ALA A 38 9.75 -9.28 14.31
CA ALA A 38 10.53 -9.83 13.20
C ALA A 38 11.75 -8.94 12.87
N GLY A 39 11.58 -7.62 12.86
CA GLY A 39 12.64 -6.65 12.66
C GLY A 39 13.71 -6.72 13.76
N MET A 40 13.29 -6.78 15.03
CA MET A 40 14.20 -6.91 16.18
C MET A 40 14.98 -8.23 16.15
N ILE A 41 14.33 -9.35 15.79
CA ILE A 41 15.02 -10.65 15.61
C ILE A 41 16.03 -10.54 14.47
N GLY A 42 15.67 -9.89 13.36
CA GLY A 42 16.58 -9.64 12.24
C GLY A 42 17.82 -8.83 12.65
N VAL A 43 17.63 -7.75 13.42
CA VAL A 43 18.72 -6.95 13.99
C VAL A 43 19.57 -7.78 14.96
N LEU A 44 18.95 -8.57 15.83
CA LEU A 44 19.66 -9.45 16.76
C LEU A 44 20.53 -10.48 16.02
N ILE A 45 20.04 -11.06 14.93
CA ILE A 45 20.85 -11.93 14.06
C ILE A 45 22.01 -11.14 13.47
N GLY A 46 21.77 -9.92 12.98
CA GLY A 46 22.82 -9.01 12.51
C GLY A 46 23.92 -8.78 13.55
N GLU A 47 23.53 -8.45 14.79
CA GLU A 47 24.45 -8.23 15.92
C GLU A 47 25.22 -9.50 16.31
N ILE A 48 24.56 -10.66 16.40
CA ILE A 48 25.22 -11.92 16.79
C ILE A 48 26.35 -12.26 15.82
N TRP A 49 26.12 -12.03 14.53
CA TRP A 49 27.07 -12.35 13.47
C TRP A 49 27.94 -11.15 13.06
N GLN A 50 27.76 -10.00 13.70
CA GLN A 50 28.49 -8.75 13.43
C GLN A 50 28.49 -8.42 11.92
N LEU A 51 27.32 -8.53 11.29
CA LEU A 51 27.17 -8.35 9.85
C LEU A 51 27.28 -6.88 9.46
N PRO A 52 28.14 -6.51 8.49
CA PRO A 52 28.13 -5.16 7.96
C PRO A 52 26.82 -4.92 7.19
N ALA A 53 26.29 -3.70 7.28
CA ALA A 53 25.02 -3.28 6.67
C ALA A 53 23.75 -3.98 7.23
N MET A 54 23.76 -4.37 8.50
CA MET A 54 22.57 -4.94 9.16
C MET A 54 21.36 -3.99 9.24
N ASP A 55 21.56 -2.68 9.03
CA ASP A 55 20.49 -1.67 8.89
C ASP A 55 19.43 -2.08 7.83
N ILE A 56 19.85 -2.80 6.78
CA ILE A 56 18.99 -3.19 5.65
C ILE A 56 17.90 -4.18 6.10
N ILE A 57 18.20 -5.03 7.09
CA ILE A 57 17.32 -6.11 7.54
C ILE A 57 15.98 -5.58 8.08
N PRO A 58 15.95 -4.72 9.14
CA PRO A 58 14.70 -4.19 9.67
C PRO A 58 13.94 -3.33 8.65
N ILE A 59 14.65 -2.64 7.74
CA ILE A 59 14.03 -1.84 6.67
C ILE A 59 13.24 -2.73 5.71
N ILE A 60 13.85 -3.82 5.23
CA ILE A 60 13.18 -4.74 4.30
C ILE A 60 12.01 -5.45 4.97
N ILE A 61 12.20 -5.91 6.21
CA ILE A 61 11.11 -6.53 6.98
C ILE A 61 9.95 -5.55 7.10
N LEU A 62 10.19 -4.32 7.55
CA LEU A 62 9.13 -3.31 7.64
C LEU A 62 8.45 -3.00 6.30
N ALA A 63 9.23 -2.93 5.22
CA ALA A 63 8.72 -2.51 3.91
C ALA A 63 7.82 -3.56 3.24
N ILE A 64 8.10 -4.85 3.45
CA ILE A 64 7.50 -5.93 2.65
C ILE A 64 6.66 -6.91 3.48
N TRP A 65 6.78 -6.93 4.82
CA TRP A 65 6.06 -7.89 5.66
C TRP A 65 4.54 -7.78 5.51
N GLN A 66 3.87 -8.91 5.36
CA GLN A 66 2.44 -9.03 5.11
C GLN A 66 1.66 -9.55 6.32
N GLU A 67 0.35 -9.43 6.25
CA GLU A 67 -0.57 -9.81 7.34
C GLU A 67 -0.68 -11.32 7.55
N ASP A 68 -0.55 -12.13 6.50
CA ASP A 68 -0.70 -13.58 6.55
C ASP A 68 0.60 -14.34 6.21
N ARG A 69 0.68 -15.57 6.73
CA ARG A 69 1.86 -16.43 6.57
C ARG A 69 2.12 -16.87 5.13
N MET A 70 1.09 -17.04 4.30
CA MET A 70 1.25 -17.53 2.92
C MET A 70 1.77 -16.45 1.98
N LEU A 71 1.34 -15.20 2.14
CA LEU A 71 1.93 -14.06 1.45
C LEU A 71 3.39 -13.87 1.87
N ASN A 72 3.70 -13.91 3.17
CA ASN A 72 5.07 -13.81 3.64
C ASN A 72 5.97 -14.92 3.05
N LEU A 73 5.49 -16.16 2.99
CA LEU A 73 6.20 -17.25 2.33
C LEU A 73 6.44 -17.00 0.83
N THR A 74 5.39 -16.57 0.11
CA THR A 74 5.46 -16.34 -1.34
C THR A 74 6.38 -15.16 -1.67
N ILE A 75 6.27 -14.08 -0.91
CA ILE A 75 7.10 -12.89 -1.03
C ILE A 75 8.54 -13.21 -0.66
N GLY A 76 8.80 -13.92 0.43
CA GLY A 76 10.16 -14.30 0.82
C GLY A 76 10.89 -15.08 -0.29
N LYS A 77 10.22 -16.06 -0.91
CA LYS A 77 10.76 -16.81 -2.06
C LYS A 77 11.00 -15.92 -3.27
N THR A 78 10.03 -15.07 -3.61
CA THR A 78 10.11 -14.20 -4.79
C THR A 78 11.18 -13.13 -4.62
N ALA A 79 11.26 -12.52 -3.44
CA ALA A 79 12.26 -11.52 -3.07
C ALA A 79 13.67 -12.11 -3.06
N LEU A 80 13.84 -13.35 -2.60
CA LEU A 80 15.13 -14.04 -2.63
C LEU A 80 15.64 -14.21 -4.08
N ILE A 81 14.79 -14.67 -4.99
CA ILE A 81 15.12 -14.80 -6.42
C ILE A 81 15.43 -13.43 -7.02
N PHE A 82 14.62 -12.43 -6.72
CA PHE A 82 14.79 -11.07 -7.22
C PHE A 82 16.11 -10.45 -6.76
N PHE A 83 16.42 -10.51 -5.46
CA PHE A 83 17.66 -9.96 -4.92
C PHE A 83 18.89 -10.75 -5.37
N ALA A 84 18.79 -12.08 -5.54
CA ALA A 84 19.87 -12.86 -6.14
C ALA A 84 20.18 -12.39 -7.57
N PHE A 85 19.15 -12.11 -8.38
CA PHE A 85 19.31 -11.54 -9.72
C PHE A 85 19.94 -10.14 -9.68
N VAL A 86 19.42 -9.24 -8.82
CA VAL A 86 19.96 -7.87 -8.69
C VAL A 86 21.43 -7.90 -8.23
N MET A 87 21.77 -8.73 -7.24
CA MET A 87 23.15 -8.86 -6.75
C MET A 87 24.08 -9.48 -7.79
N SER A 88 23.58 -10.40 -8.62
CA SER A 88 24.34 -10.93 -9.76
C SER A 88 24.62 -9.84 -10.80
N ALA A 89 23.64 -8.98 -11.09
CA ALA A 89 23.82 -7.84 -11.98
C ALA A 89 24.81 -6.81 -11.40
N VAL A 90 24.76 -6.55 -10.09
CA VAL A 90 25.74 -5.70 -9.38
C VAL A 90 27.14 -6.28 -9.47
N TYR A 91 27.30 -7.58 -9.25
CA TYR A 91 28.58 -8.26 -9.37
C TYR A 91 29.14 -8.12 -10.79
N PHE A 92 28.34 -8.40 -11.82
CA PHE A 92 28.75 -8.26 -13.22
C PHE A 92 29.13 -6.81 -13.57
N ALA A 93 28.30 -5.85 -13.16
CA ALA A 93 28.55 -4.42 -13.34
C ALA A 93 29.88 -4.00 -12.69
N THR A 94 30.13 -4.47 -11.46
CA THR A 94 31.35 -4.18 -10.71
C THR A 94 32.57 -4.77 -11.41
N VAL A 95 32.54 -6.04 -11.82
CA VAL A 95 33.66 -6.68 -12.52
C VAL A 95 34.03 -5.93 -13.79
N PHE A 96 33.02 -5.43 -14.52
CA PHE A 96 33.25 -4.69 -15.75
C PHE A 96 33.77 -3.26 -15.51
N SER A 97 33.34 -2.60 -14.43
CA SER A 97 33.57 -1.17 -14.23
C SER A 97 34.61 -0.80 -13.17
N ILE A 98 35.13 -1.77 -12.42
CA ILE A 98 36.06 -1.53 -11.31
C ILE A 98 37.28 -0.70 -11.76
N ASN A 99 37.73 0.21 -10.89
CA ASN A 99 38.84 1.14 -11.12
C ASN A 99 38.64 2.15 -12.27
N ASN A 100 37.44 2.24 -12.85
CA ASN A 100 37.12 3.26 -13.85
C ASN A 100 35.80 3.96 -13.52
N PHE A 101 35.91 5.19 -12.99
CA PHE A 101 34.75 5.98 -12.61
C PHE A 101 33.80 6.24 -13.78
N PHE A 102 34.33 6.62 -14.96
CA PHE A 102 33.49 6.90 -16.13
C PHE A 102 32.73 5.66 -16.58
N LEU A 103 33.36 4.49 -16.51
CA LEU A 103 32.72 3.22 -16.83
C LEU A 103 31.65 2.86 -15.79
N THR A 104 31.94 3.06 -14.49
CA THR A 104 30.97 2.84 -13.40
C THR A 104 29.76 3.75 -13.54
N LEU A 105 29.98 5.03 -13.88
CA LEU A 105 28.91 5.97 -14.18
C LEU A 105 28.07 5.51 -15.37
N PHE A 106 28.70 5.17 -16.50
CA PHE A 106 28.01 4.73 -17.71
C PHE A 106 27.17 3.47 -17.47
N VAL A 107 27.75 2.46 -16.80
CA VAL A 107 27.07 1.22 -16.42
C VAL A 107 25.88 1.53 -15.50
N ASN A 108 26.08 2.39 -14.50
CA ASN A 108 25.00 2.80 -13.59
C ASN A 108 23.85 3.48 -14.36
N LEU A 109 24.13 4.36 -15.33
CA LEU A 109 23.09 5.01 -16.14
C LEU A 109 22.33 4.03 -17.03
N ILE A 110 23.01 3.05 -17.64
CA ILE A 110 22.36 1.99 -18.43
C ILE A 110 21.40 1.18 -17.55
N PHE A 111 21.88 0.67 -16.41
CA PHE A 111 21.04 -0.12 -15.53
C PHE A 111 19.90 0.73 -14.94
N SER A 112 20.16 1.99 -14.60
CA SER A 112 19.12 2.94 -14.17
C SER A 112 18.02 3.04 -15.22
N PHE A 113 18.38 3.24 -16.49
CA PHE A 113 17.41 3.30 -17.59
C PHE A 113 16.61 2.00 -17.71
N VAL A 114 17.28 0.85 -17.68
CA VAL A 114 16.63 -0.46 -17.73
C VAL A 114 15.64 -0.64 -16.58
N PHE A 115 16.02 -0.29 -15.34
CA PHE A 115 15.13 -0.45 -14.19
C PHE A 115 13.96 0.56 -14.18
N PHE A 116 14.15 1.80 -14.64
CA PHE A 116 13.03 2.73 -14.83
C PHE A 116 12.08 2.26 -15.96
N PHE A 117 12.62 1.73 -17.06
CA PHE A 117 11.82 1.17 -18.14
C PHE A 117 11.02 -0.04 -17.66
N LEU A 118 11.67 -1.01 -17.01
CA LEU A 118 11.01 -2.16 -16.39
C LEU A 118 9.97 -1.72 -15.34
N GLY A 119 10.25 -0.66 -14.58
CA GLY A 119 9.33 -0.15 -13.57
C GLY A 119 8.07 0.50 -14.13
N SER A 120 8.07 0.91 -15.39
CA SER A 120 6.90 1.51 -16.04
C SER A 120 6.20 0.58 -17.04
N ALA A 121 6.96 -0.29 -17.73
CA ALA A 121 6.49 -1.13 -18.82
C ALA A 121 6.31 -2.62 -18.47
N SER A 122 6.69 -3.06 -17.26
CA SER A 122 6.57 -4.47 -16.84
C SER A 122 5.72 -4.68 -15.59
N LYS A 123 5.42 -5.95 -15.31
CA LYS A 123 4.76 -6.40 -14.07
C LYS A 123 5.55 -6.07 -12.79
N LEU A 124 6.86 -5.85 -12.89
CA LEU A 124 7.70 -5.55 -11.72
C LEU A 124 7.30 -4.21 -11.06
N LYS A 125 6.83 -3.23 -11.85
CA LYS A 125 6.42 -1.90 -11.35
C LYS A 125 7.45 -1.32 -10.35
N GLY A 126 7.03 -0.97 -9.14
CA GLY A 126 7.91 -0.46 -8.09
C GLY A 126 9.04 -1.41 -7.67
N ILE A 127 8.90 -2.72 -7.85
CA ILE A 127 9.96 -3.70 -7.52
C ILE A 127 11.18 -3.49 -8.41
N ALA A 128 10.99 -3.19 -9.71
CA ALA A 128 12.11 -2.87 -10.60
C ALA A 128 12.86 -1.61 -10.13
N LEU A 129 12.14 -0.58 -9.68
CA LEU A 129 12.76 0.63 -9.13
C LEU A 129 13.58 0.34 -7.87
N VAL A 130 13.13 -0.58 -7.01
CA VAL A 130 13.90 -1.07 -5.86
C VAL A 130 15.18 -1.78 -6.33
N GLY A 131 15.13 -2.60 -7.38
CA GLY A 131 16.32 -3.21 -7.97
C GLY A 131 17.33 -2.19 -8.48
N GLY A 132 16.86 -1.18 -9.22
CA GLY A 132 17.69 -0.06 -9.70
C GLY A 132 18.30 0.74 -8.56
N LEU A 133 17.55 0.96 -7.48
CA LEU A 133 18.04 1.60 -6.26
C LEU A 133 19.20 0.82 -5.65
N PHE A 134 19.04 -0.48 -5.41
CA PHE A 134 20.09 -1.31 -4.81
C PHE A 134 21.33 -1.34 -5.70
N LEU A 135 21.13 -1.53 -7.01
CA LEU A 135 22.24 -1.55 -7.96
C LEU A 135 23.00 -0.23 -7.97
N SER A 136 22.30 0.90 -8.14
CA SER A 136 22.94 2.21 -8.15
C SER A 136 23.60 2.51 -6.82
N TYR A 137 22.98 2.17 -5.69
CA TYR A 137 23.56 2.42 -4.37
C TYR A 137 24.89 1.68 -4.18
N ILE A 138 24.92 0.38 -4.50
CA ILE A 138 26.12 -0.43 -4.31
C ILE A 138 27.25 0.02 -5.25
N LEU A 139 26.95 0.31 -6.52
CA LEU A 139 27.95 0.82 -7.45
C LEU A 139 28.58 2.15 -6.98
N LEU A 140 27.78 3.04 -6.38
CA LEU A 140 28.30 4.30 -5.85
C LEU A 140 29.19 4.10 -4.60
N GLN A 141 28.88 3.11 -3.76
CA GLN A 141 29.71 2.78 -2.60
C GLN A 141 31.04 2.13 -3.01
N ILE A 142 31.00 1.25 -4.01
CA ILE A 142 32.19 0.55 -4.52
C ILE A 142 33.20 1.53 -5.12
N ASP A 143 32.74 2.60 -5.78
CA ASP A 143 33.61 3.60 -6.40
C ASP A 143 34.47 4.39 -5.40
N VAL A 144 34.13 4.37 -4.10
CA VAL A 144 34.94 4.99 -3.03
C VAL A 144 36.03 4.04 -2.52
N ILE A 145 35.92 2.74 -2.82
CA ILE A 145 36.76 1.69 -2.23
C ILE A 145 37.86 1.30 -3.21
N SER A 146 39.11 1.45 -2.78
CA SER A 146 40.29 1.17 -3.60
C SER A 146 40.72 -0.30 -3.63
N HIS A 147 40.19 -1.14 -2.73
CA HIS A 147 40.62 -2.53 -2.56
C HIS A 147 39.55 -3.53 -3.05
N SER A 148 39.90 -4.36 -4.04
CA SER A 148 39.00 -5.33 -4.67
C SER A 148 38.52 -6.44 -3.71
N ASP A 149 39.33 -6.83 -2.72
CA ASP A 149 38.91 -7.78 -1.69
C ASP A 149 37.76 -7.21 -0.84
N THR A 150 37.87 -5.95 -0.42
CA THR A 150 36.83 -5.25 0.35
C THR A 150 35.53 -5.14 -0.43
N VAL A 151 35.61 -4.82 -1.72
CA VAL A 151 34.45 -4.76 -2.62
C VAL A 151 33.74 -6.11 -2.69
N THR A 152 34.51 -7.19 -2.87
CA THR A 152 33.95 -8.55 -2.94
C THR A 152 33.25 -8.93 -1.62
N ARG A 153 33.86 -8.62 -0.48
CA ARG A 153 33.27 -8.87 0.84
C ARG A 153 31.98 -8.08 1.05
N ILE A 154 31.92 -6.80 0.67
CA ILE A 154 30.71 -5.99 0.80
C ILE A 154 29.57 -6.58 -0.03
N ILE A 155 29.83 -6.98 -1.28
CA ILE A 155 28.83 -7.64 -2.13
C ILE A 155 28.31 -8.91 -1.46
N LEU A 156 29.19 -9.74 -0.90
CA LEU A 156 28.82 -10.97 -0.19
C LEU A 156 27.98 -10.68 1.06
N TYR A 157 28.39 -9.74 1.90
CA TYR A 157 27.66 -9.40 3.13
C TYR A 157 26.31 -8.74 2.86
N VAL A 158 26.22 -7.86 1.86
CA VAL A 158 24.92 -7.30 1.44
C VAL A 158 24.02 -8.42 0.91
N THR A 159 24.57 -9.35 0.13
CA THR A 159 23.81 -10.53 -0.34
C THR A 159 23.31 -11.38 0.84
N LEU A 160 24.16 -11.58 1.86
CA LEU A 160 23.79 -12.30 3.08
C LEU A 160 22.71 -11.57 3.89
N ALA A 161 22.82 -10.25 4.06
CA ALA A 161 21.82 -9.45 4.76
C ALA A 161 20.45 -9.49 4.03
N LEU A 162 20.46 -9.41 2.70
CA LEU A 162 19.27 -9.58 1.86
C LEU A 162 18.68 -10.99 2.01
N ALA A 163 19.53 -12.02 2.01
CA ALA A 163 19.11 -13.41 2.19
C ALA A 163 18.52 -13.66 3.58
N ILE A 164 19.10 -13.08 4.64
CA ILE A 164 18.56 -13.14 6.01
C ILE A 164 17.19 -12.46 6.05
N SER A 165 17.07 -11.26 5.49
CA SER A 165 15.78 -10.55 5.40
C SER A 165 14.72 -11.40 4.70
N CYS A 166 15.08 -12.02 3.56
CA CYS A 166 14.19 -12.91 2.81
C CYS A 166 13.83 -14.17 3.60
N GLY A 167 14.81 -14.76 4.27
CA GLY A 167 14.67 -15.93 5.13
C GLY A 167 13.77 -15.65 6.34
N SER A 168 13.82 -14.45 6.92
CA SER A 168 12.94 -14.04 8.02
C SER A 168 11.46 -14.10 7.62
N PHE A 169 11.08 -13.73 6.39
CA PHE A 169 9.68 -13.88 5.95
C PHE A 169 9.23 -15.34 5.89
N ILE A 170 10.15 -16.26 5.57
CA ILE A 170 9.86 -17.70 5.46
C ILE A 170 9.81 -18.33 6.84
N VAL A 171 10.85 -18.12 7.65
CA VAL A 171 11.05 -18.78 8.95
C VAL A 171 10.22 -18.14 10.05
N LEU A 172 10.24 -16.81 10.17
CA LEU A 172 9.48 -16.09 11.20
C LEU A 172 8.04 -15.83 10.74
N GLY A 173 7.79 -15.68 9.44
CA GLY A 173 6.44 -15.43 8.94
C GLY A 173 5.45 -16.56 9.24
N PHE A 174 5.92 -17.81 9.26
CA PHE A 174 5.09 -18.98 9.56
C PHE A 174 4.53 -19.00 11.00
N PRO A 175 5.35 -18.87 12.07
CA PRO A 175 4.84 -18.84 13.45
C PRO A 175 4.26 -17.48 13.86
N LEU A 176 4.79 -16.35 13.38
CA LEU A 176 4.32 -15.03 13.82
C LEU A 176 3.01 -14.62 13.12
N SER A 177 2.77 -15.02 11.87
CA SER A 177 1.61 -14.55 11.11
C SER A 177 0.43 -15.54 11.15
N PRO A 178 -0.82 -15.05 11.30
CA PRO A 178 -2.01 -15.87 11.25
C PRO A 178 -2.20 -16.50 9.86
N SER A 179 -3.04 -17.54 9.81
CA SER A 179 -3.48 -18.13 8.55
C SER A 179 -4.31 -17.13 7.72
N PRO A 180 -4.27 -17.20 6.38
CA PRO A 180 -5.10 -16.37 5.51
C PRO A 180 -6.60 -16.51 5.82
N GLN A 181 -7.04 -17.69 6.26
CA GLN A 181 -8.40 -17.93 6.73
C GLN A 181 -8.77 -17.04 7.92
N ARG A 182 -7.94 -16.98 8.96
CA ARG A 182 -8.20 -16.14 10.14
C ARG A 182 -8.25 -14.67 9.78
N VAL A 183 -7.36 -14.23 8.88
CA VAL A 183 -7.38 -12.84 8.37
C VAL A 183 -8.67 -12.56 7.59
N LEU A 184 -9.12 -13.49 6.75
CA LEU A 184 -10.39 -13.37 6.02
C LEU A 184 -11.59 -13.29 6.96
N MET A 185 -11.71 -14.21 7.91
CA MET A 185 -12.79 -14.25 8.89
C MET A 185 -12.83 -12.96 9.73
N GLY A 186 -11.67 -12.47 10.18
CA GLY A 186 -11.58 -11.20 10.90
C GLY A 186 -12.02 -9.99 10.08
N ARG A 187 -11.73 -9.97 8.77
CA ARG A 187 -12.20 -8.90 7.86
C ARG A 187 -13.72 -8.93 7.67
N ILE A 188 -14.31 -10.13 7.55
CA ILE A 188 -15.76 -10.31 7.48
C ILE A 188 -16.42 -9.85 8.78
N ALA A 189 -15.93 -10.32 9.93
CA ALA A 189 -16.43 -9.93 11.25
C ALA A 189 -16.38 -8.41 11.46
N TYR A 190 -15.25 -7.77 11.07
CA TYR A 190 -15.10 -6.32 11.21
C TYR A 190 -16.10 -5.52 10.37
N ARG A 191 -16.41 -5.98 9.15
CA ARG A 191 -17.44 -5.37 8.30
C ARG A 191 -18.84 -5.48 8.90
N LEU A 192 -19.18 -6.65 9.42
CA LEU A 192 -20.46 -6.90 10.07
C LEU A 192 -20.63 -6.00 11.31
N ARG A 193 -19.59 -5.86 12.15
CA ARG A 193 -19.57 -4.93 13.30
C ARG A 193 -19.73 -3.48 12.88
N THR A 194 -19.00 -3.05 11.86
CA THR A 194 -19.08 -1.67 11.38
C THR A 194 -20.47 -1.37 10.79
N ALA A 195 -21.08 -2.33 10.10
CA ALA A 195 -22.46 -2.21 9.64
C ALA A 195 -23.44 -2.11 10.82
N ALA A 196 -23.29 -2.94 11.87
CA ALA A 196 -24.10 -2.87 13.08
C ALA A 196 -23.98 -1.52 13.80
N ASP A 197 -22.74 -1.05 14.01
CA ASP A 197 -22.47 0.24 14.66
C ASP A 197 -23.08 1.41 13.87
N HIS A 198 -22.99 1.36 12.53
CA HIS A 198 -23.57 2.40 11.68
C HIS A 198 -25.10 2.40 11.69
N LEU A 199 -25.75 1.24 11.86
CA LEU A 199 -27.20 1.14 12.05
C LEU A 199 -27.64 1.71 13.40
N ILE A 200 -26.87 1.46 14.47
CA ILE A 200 -27.17 1.94 15.83
C ILE A 200 -27.08 3.47 15.89
N ASP A 201 -26.02 4.05 15.34
CA ASP A 201 -25.79 5.51 15.30
C ASP A 201 -25.52 6.02 13.87
N PRO A 202 -26.58 6.23 13.06
CA PRO A 202 -26.46 6.70 11.68
C PRO A 202 -25.87 8.09 11.53
N THR A 203 -25.98 8.94 12.56
CA THR A 203 -25.50 10.33 12.52
C THR A 203 -24.04 10.47 12.91
N SER A 204 -23.42 9.41 13.40
CA SER A 204 -22.01 9.41 13.77
C SER A 204 -21.11 9.60 12.55
N LEU A 205 -20.39 10.71 12.52
CA LEU A 205 -19.31 10.94 11.56
C LEU A 205 -18.23 9.86 11.65
N LYS A 206 -18.02 9.30 12.85
CA LYS A 206 -17.03 8.23 13.05
C LYS A 206 -17.39 7.03 12.17
N PHE A 207 -18.55 6.42 12.40
CA PHE A 207 -19.00 5.20 11.71
C PHE A 207 -19.26 5.41 10.22
N THR A 208 -19.71 6.61 9.84
CA THR A 208 -19.88 6.98 8.42
C THR A 208 -18.55 6.93 7.67
N GLU A 209 -17.48 7.52 8.23
CA GLU A 209 -16.15 7.46 7.63
C GLU A 209 -15.59 6.03 7.65
N GLU A 210 -15.77 5.29 8.75
CA GLU A 210 -15.30 3.89 8.85
C GLU A 210 -15.90 3.00 7.77
N THR A 211 -17.20 3.15 7.54
CA THR A 211 -17.96 2.44 6.51
C THR A 211 -17.44 2.78 5.12
N LYS A 212 -17.22 4.08 4.82
CA LYS A 212 -16.66 4.52 3.54
C LYS A 212 -15.28 3.95 3.29
N ASP A 213 -14.41 3.91 4.29
CA ASP A 213 -13.06 3.34 4.16
C ASP A 213 -13.12 1.84 3.84
N LEU A 214 -13.99 1.09 4.50
CA LEU A 214 -14.18 -0.35 4.24
C LEU A 214 -14.79 -0.61 2.86
N LEU A 215 -15.70 0.24 2.40
CA LEU A 215 -16.27 0.15 1.05
C LEU A 215 -15.20 0.44 -0.02
N ARG A 216 -14.36 1.47 0.18
CA ARG A 216 -13.24 1.80 -0.72
C ARG A 216 -12.24 0.65 -0.91
N GLN A 217 -12.10 -0.23 0.09
CA GLN A 217 -11.24 -1.42 0.00
C GLN A 217 -11.83 -2.53 -0.91
N GLY A 218 -13.14 -2.52 -1.18
CA GLY A 218 -13.82 -3.50 -2.03
C GLY A 218 -13.71 -4.95 -1.56
N THR A 219 -13.72 -5.92 -2.48
CA THR A 219 -13.65 -7.36 -2.11
C THR A 219 -12.34 -8.02 -2.53
N GLN A 220 -11.53 -7.36 -3.35
CA GLN A 220 -10.32 -7.96 -3.92
C GLN A 220 -9.37 -8.53 -2.86
N GLY A 221 -9.10 -7.78 -1.79
CA GLY A 221 -8.21 -8.23 -0.71
C GLY A 221 -8.72 -9.48 0.04
N MET A 222 -10.04 -9.64 0.19
CA MET A 222 -10.61 -10.84 0.80
C MET A 222 -10.58 -12.04 -0.13
N LEU A 223 -10.84 -11.84 -1.43
CA LEU A 223 -10.74 -12.90 -2.43
C LEU A 223 -9.30 -13.39 -2.61
N VAL A 224 -8.30 -12.51 -2.47
CA VAL A 224 -6.88 -12.90 -2.40
C VAL A 224 -6.62 -13.77 -1.17
N ASN A 225 -7.10 -13.38 0.02
CA ASN A 225 -6.96 -14.21 1.23
C ASN A 225 -7.62 -15.58 1.06
N LEU A 226 -8.78 -15.65 0.40
CA LEU A 226 -9.46 -16.90 0.09
C LEU A 226 -8.62 -17.79 -0.85
N ALA A 227 -8.05 -17.21 -1.92
CA ALA A 227 -7.19 -17.93 -2.86
C ALA A 227 -5.87 -18.41 -2.21
N LEU A 228 -5.41 -17.75 -1.15
CA LEU A 228 -4.26 -18.19 -0.35
C LEU A 228 -4.67 -19.26 0.67
N ALA A 229 -5.84 -19.13 1.28
CA ALA A 229 -6.39 -20.15 2.18
C ALA A 229 -6.60 -21.49 1.46
N SER A 230 -7.04 -21.45 0.19
CA SER A 230 -7.17 -22.67 -0.61
C SER A 230 -5.82 -23.37 -0.88
N LYS A 231 -4.73 -22.61 -0.99
CA LYS A 231 -3.37 -23.15 -1.12
C LYS A 231 -2.85 -23.83 0.15
N GLU A 232 -3.39 -23.49 1.33
CA GLU A 232 -3.03 -24.19 2.57
C GLU A 232 -3.57 -25.62 2.61
N LYS A 233 -4.62 -25.92 1.81
CA LYS A 233 -5.31 -27.23 1.79
C LYS A 233 -5.81 -27.69 3.17
N LEU A 234 -6.06 -26.75 4.09
CA LEU A 234 -6.59 -27.02 5.43
C LEU A 234 -8.13 -27.00 5.48
N LEU A 235 -8.77 -26.38 4.49
CA LEU A 235 -10.22 -26.20 4.40
C LEU A 235 -10.83 -27.13 3.35
N SER A 236 -12.07 -27.56 3.60
CA SER A 236 -12.85 -28.27 2.59
C SER A 236 -13.26 -27.32 1.46
N ALA A 237 -13.57 -27.88 0.28
CA ALA A 237 -14.08 -27.09 -0.84
C ALA A 237 -15.38 -26.35 -0.50
N GLN A 238 -16.24 -26.97 0.31
CA GLN A 238 -17.49 -26.35 0.76
C GLN A 238 -17.24 -25.16 1.69
N ASP A 239 -16.27 -25.26 2.60
CA ASP A 239 -15.93 -24.15 3.50
C ASP A 239 -15.35 -22.96 2.73
N LEU A 240 -14.54 -23.23 1.69
CA LEU A 240 -14.03 -22.18 0.80
C LEU A 240 -15.16 -21.47 0.05
N LEU A 241 -16.15 -22.20 -0.45
CA LEU A 241 -17.33 -21.61 -1.09
C LEU A 241 -18.18 -20.81 -0.10
N SER A 242 -18.30 -21.27 1.14
CA SER A 242 -19.05 -20.58 2.21
C SER A 242 -18.36 -19.27 2.60
N LEU A 243 -17.02 -19.28 2.74
CA LEU A 243 -16.23 -18.08 3.01
C LEU A 243 -16.20 -17.11 1.81
N ARG A 244 -16.24 -17.62 0.58
CA ARG A 244 -16.42 -16.80 -0.63
C ARG A 244 -17.72 -16.01 -0.57
N GLN A 245 -18.82 -16.70 -0.28
CA GLN A 245 -20.14 -16.09 -0.15
C GLN A 245 -20.19 -15.06 0.98
N ALA A 246 -19.67 -15.43 2.16
CA ALA A 246 -19.62 -14.52 3.31
C ALA A 246 -18.80 -13.25 3.01
N ALA A 247 -17.69 -13.35 2.28
CA ALA A 247 -16.89 -12.20 1.88
C ALA A 247 -17.67 -11.23 0.96
N LEU A 248 -18.39 -11.76 -0.03
CA LEU A 248 -19.19 -10.97 -0.96
C LEU A 248 -20.44 -10.37 -0.29
N HIS A 249 -21.19 -11.17 0.46
CA HIS A 249 -22.36 -10.70 1.19
C HIS A 249 -22.01 -9.68 2.28
N SER A 250 -20.86 -9.81 2.96
CA SER A 250 -20.41 -8.77 3.91
C SER A 250 -20.22 -7.40 3.24
N TYR A 251 -19.77 -7.36 1.99
CA TYR A 251 -19.65 -6.12 1.21
C TYR A 251 -21.02 -5.57 0.82
N ALA A 252 -21.90 -6.43 0.29
CA ALA A 252 -23.23 -6.04 -0.14
C ALA A 252 -24.06 -5.50 1.03
N ILE A 253 -24.04 -6.18 2.19
CA ILE A 253 -24.72 -5.73 3.42
C ILE A 253 -24.19 -4.38 3.87
N LEU A 254 -22.87 -4.19 3.94
CA LEU A 254 -22.27 -2.91 4.33
C LEU A 254 -22.69 -1.77 3.38
N THR A 255 -22.78 -2.06 2.08
CA THR A 255 -23.21 -1.10 1.05
C THR A 255 -24.67 -0.70 1.23
N LEU A 256 -25.56 -1.68 1.43
CA LEU A 256 -26.99 -1.45 1.64
C LEU A 256 -27.29 -0.78 2.98
N VAL A 257 -26.54 -1.10 4.04
CA VAL A 257 -26.60 -0.40 5.33
C VAL A 257 -26.19 1.06 5.17
N ASN A 258 -25.08 1.34 4.48
CA ASN A 258 -24.67 2.71 4.17
C ASN A 258 -25.71 3.47 3.33
N LYS A 259 -26.49 2.76 2.50
CA LYS A 259 -27.59 3.33 1.72
C LYS A 259 -28.80 3.63 2.60
N SER A 260 -29.18 2.72 3.50
CA SER A 260 -30.35 2.88 4.38
C SER A 260 -30.18 3.99 5.41
N THR A 261 -28.95 4.28 5.85
CA THR A 261 -28.67 5.41 6.75
C THR A 261 -28.74 6.77 6.04
N ARG A 262 -28.71 6.79 4.70
CA ARG A 262 -28.88 8.00 3.86
C ARG A 262 -30.27 8.14 3.25
N SER A 263 -31.14 7.11 3.35
CA SER A 263 -32.47 7.14 2.77
C SER A 263 -33.44 8.00 3.59
N SER A 264 -34.47 8.51 2.92
CA SER A 264 -35.59 9.19 3.55
C SER A 264 -36.89 8.51 3.09
N PRO A 265 -37.71 7.95 3.99
CA PRO A 265 -37.53 7.90 5.45
C PRO A 265 -36.35 6.99 5.89
N LEU A 266 -35.86 7.22 7.11
CA LEU A 266 -34.90 6.34 7.79
C LEU A 266 -35.63 5.09 8.29
N PRO A 267 -34.97 3.91 8.34
CA PRO A 267 -35.55 2.72 8.95
C PRO A 267 -35.86 2.94 10.44
N SER A 268 -36.90 2.25 10.93
CA SER A 268 -37.33 2.40 12.33
C SER A 268 -36.21 2.01 13.29
N ARG A 269 -36.22 2.58 14.50
CA ARG A 269 -35.17 2.31 15.50
C ARG A 269 -35.14 0.83 15.92
N GLU A 270 -36.29 0.16 15.90
CA GLU A 270 -36.43 -1.25 16.25
C GLU A 270 -35.80 -2.14 15.17
N GLU A 271 -36.17 -1.96 13.89
CA GLU A 271 -35.56 -2.71 12.78
C GLU A 271 -34.03 -2.54 12.72
N ARG A 272 -33.53 -1.31 12.96
CA ARG A 272 -32.08 -1.05 13.00
C ARG A 272 -31.38 -1.81 14.12
N ARG A 273 -32.00 -1.88 15.30
CA ARG A 273 -31.44 -2.61 16.45
C ARG A 273 -31.46 -4.11 16.23
N GLU A 274 -32.54 -4.64 15.69
CA GLU A 274 -32.71 -6.07 15.41
C GLU A 274 -31.68 -6.56 14.39
N LEU A 275 -31.52 -5.82 13.28
CA LEU A 275 -30.48 -6.12 12.29
C LEU A 275 -29.06 -5.96 12.89
N ALA A 276 -28.82 -4.91 13.67
CA ALA A 276 -27.52 -4.71 14.32
C ALA A 276 -27.16 -5.86 15.28
N SER A 277 -28.12 -6.36 16.09
CA SER A 277 -27.87 -7.50 16.97
C SER A 277 -27.51 -8.77 16.20
N LEU A 278 -28.20 -9.03 15.09
CA LEU A 278 -27.93 -10.20 14.26
C LEU A 278 -26.53 -10.12 13.61
N LEU A 279 -26.15 -8.95 13.10
CA LEU A 279 -24.82 -8.73 12.52
C LEU A 279 -23.70 -8.89 13.56
N LEU A 280 -23.94 -8.48 14.81
CA LEU A 280 -23.00 -8.67 15.91
C LEU A 280 -22.84 -10.14 16.29
N GLU A 281 -23.94 -10.90 16.35
CA GLU A 281 -23.92 -12.36 16.58
C GLU A 281 -23.14 -13.08 15.49
N MET A 282 -23.42 -12.77 14.22
CA MET A 282 -22.68 -13.30 13.09
C MET A 282 -21.18 -12.95 13.18
N ALA A 283 -20.84 -11.71 13.52
CA ALA A 283 -19.45 -11.30 13.68
C ALA A 283 -18.73 -12.06 14.81
N GLN A 284 -19.42 -12.33 15.92
CA GLN A 284 -18.88 -13.12 17.02
C GLN A 284 -18.60 -14.57 16.58
N ALA A 285 -19.50 -15.18 15.80
CA ALA A 285 -19.27 -16.52 15.27
C ALA A 285 -17.96 -16.59 14.45
N PHE A 286 -17.69 -15.60 13.60
CA PHE A 286 -16.45 -15.51 12.81
C PHE A 286 -15.18 -15.35 13.66
N ASP A 287 -15.25 -14.59 14.76
CA ASP A 287 -14.12 -14.45 15.69
C ASP A 287 -13.79 -15.78 16.40
N GLU A 288 -14.80 -16.60 16.66
CA GLU A 288 -14.67 -17.95 17.23
C GLU A 288 -14.23 -19.00 16.18
N ASN A 289 -13.85 -18.57 14.97
CA ASN A 289 -13.52 -19.42 13.81
C ASN A 289 -14.68 -20.30 13.33
N SER A 290 -15.92 -19.90 13.63
CA SER A 290 -17.15 -20.53 13.16
C SER A 290 -17.89 -19.58 12.22
N TYR A 291 -19.00 -20.02 11.64
CA TYR A 291 -19.91 -19.14 10.93
C TYR A 291 -21.30 -19.78 10.86
N LEU A 292 -22.33 -18.95 10.98
CA LEU A 292 -23.71 -19.42 10.96
C LEU A 292 -24.07 -19.86 9.54
N ARG A 293 -24.65 -21.06 9.44
CA ARG A 293 -25.27 -21.59 8.22
C ARG A 293 -26.79 -21.44 8.38
N ASN A 294 -27.45 -20.87 7.38
CA ASN A 294 -28.90 -20.59 7.37
C ASN A 294 -29.34 -19.62 8.48
N VAL A 295 -28.95 -18.36 8.36
CA VAL A 295 -29.40 -17.30 9.27
C VAL A 295 -30.88 -17.02 9.00
N LYS A 296 -31.73 -17.05 10.05
CA LYS A 296 -33.14 -16.63 9.91
C LYS A 296 -33.21 -15.11 9.92
N SER A 297 -33.65 -14.51 8.82
CA SER A 297 -33.76 -13.06 8.72
C SER A 297 -35.05 -12.55 9.39
N PRO A 298 -34.99 -11.42 10.11
CA PRO A 298 -36.19 -10.72 10.56
C PRO A 298 -37.03 -10.22 9.39
N THR A 299 -38.33 -10.04 9.63
CA THR A 299 -39.22 -9.42 8.64
C THR A 299 -39.12 -7.90 8.76
N PHE A 300 -38.45 -7.26 7.81
CA PHE A 300 -38.34 -5.80 7.77
C PHE A 300 -39.48 -5.17 6.97
N SER A 301 -39.93 -3.98 7.37
CA SER A 301 -40.88 -3.15 6.62
C SER A 301 -40.16 -2.19 5.66
N HIS A 302 -38.95 -1.74 6.01
CA HIS A 302 -38.18 -0.83 5.18
C HIS A 302 -37.63 -1.52 3.91
N PRO A 303 -37.81 -0.97 2.70
CA PRO A 303 -37.50 -1.66 1.44
C PRO A 303 -36.02 -2.03 1.27
N ILE A 304 -35.11 -1.14 1.72
CA ILE A 304 -33.67 -1.45 1.69
C ILE A 304 -33.31 -2.55 2.69
N LEU A 305 -33.96 -2.62 3.86
CA LEU A 305 -33.66 -3.69 4.82
C LEU A 305 -34.26 -5.03 4.36
N GLN A 306 -35.42 -5.02 3.69
CA GLN A 306 -35.97 -6.20 3.03
C GLN A 306 -35.00 -6.79 1.99
N SER A 307 -34.26 -5.93 1.27
CA SER A 307 -33.23 -6.42 0.32
C SER A 307 -32.02 -7.08 0.99
N ILE A 308 -31.80 -6.83 2.29
CA ILE A 308 -30.71 -7.44 3.08
C ILE A 308 -31.10 -8.86 3.54
N SER A 309 -32.38 -9.12 3.84
CA SER A 309 -32.89 -10.44 4.25
C SER A 309 -32.38 -11.63 3.42
N PRO A 310 -32.48 -11.65 2.08
CA PRO A 310 -31.97 -12.76 1.28
C PRO A 310 -30.45 -12.91 1.36
N LEU A 311 -29.70 -11.81 1.52
CA LEU A 311 -28.24 -11.83 1.68
C LEU A 311 -27.83 -12.42 3.03
N LEU A 312 -28.64 -12.23 4.08
CA LEU A 312 -28.43 -12.83 5.40
C LEU A 312 -28.69 -14.34 5.37
N GLU A 313 -29.81 -14.75 4.78
CA GLU A 313 -30.18 -16.16 4.67
C GLU A 313 -29.15 -16.97 3.87
N GLN A 314 -28.63 -16.38 2.78
CA GLN A 314 -27.59 -16.97 1.94
C GLN A 314 -26.17 -16.61 2.36
N PHE A 315 -25.96 -15.98 3.53
CA PHE A 315 -24.68 -15.35 3.89
C PHE A 315 -23.48 -16.30 3.78
N SER A 316 -23.60 -17.51 4.33
CA SER A 316 -22.57 -18.55 4.30
C SER A 316 -23.00 -19.80 3.54
N VAL A 317 -24.10 -19.75 2.78
CA VAL A 317 -24.59 -20.91 2.02
C VAL A 317 -23.67 -21.07 0.80
N PRO A 318 -23.02 -22.22 0.60
CA PRO A 318 -22.12 -22.40 -0.53
C PRO A 318 -22.93 -22.31 -1.83
N SER A 319 -22.55 -21.40 -2.73
CA SER A 319 -23.04 -21.42 -4.11
C SER A 319 -21.89 -21.72 -5.05
N GLU A 320 -22.20 -22.42 -6.13
CA GLU A 320 -21.27 -22.73 -7.22
C GLU A 320 -21.33 -21.69 -8.34
N ASP A 321 -22.07 -20.59 -8.13
CA ASP A 321 -22.21 -19.55 -9.14
C ASP A 321 -20.83 -19.05 -9.57
N PRO A 322 -20.54 -19.04 -10.88
CA PRO A 322 -19.25 -18.67 -11.39
C PRO A 322 -18.94 -17.23 -11.01
N LEU A 323 -17.70 -16.98 -10.60
CA LEU A 323 -17.22 -15.61 -10.52
C LEU A 323 -17.06 -15.07 -11.95
N PRO A 324 -17.25 -13.75 -12.17
CA PRO A 324 -16.95 -13.14 -13.45
C PRO A 324 -15.56 -13.56 -13.91
N PRO A 325 -15.38 -13.94 -15.20
CA PRO A 325 -14.10 -14.43 -15.68
C PRO A 325 -13.00 -13.43 -15.35
N ALA A 326 -11.95 -13.92 -14.71
CA ALA A 326 -10.78 -13.10 -14.48
C ALA A 326 -10.22 -12.68 -15.85
N PRO A 327 -9.79 -11.43 -16.03
CA PRO A 327 -9.08 -11.05 -17.24
C PRO A 327 -7.86 -11.97 -17.40
N PRO A 328 -7.47 -12.31 -18.65
CA PRO A 328 -6.32 -13.18 -18.89
C PRO A 328 -5.09 -12.63 -18.17
N ALA A 329 -4.27 -13.56 -17.64
CA ALA A 329 -3.05 -13.17 -16.94
C ALA A 329 -2.22 -12.29 -17.88
N PRO A 330 -1.93 -11.02 -17.49
CA PRO A 330 -1.21 -10.12 -18.39
C PRO A 330 0.18 -10.71 -18.72
N GLY A 331 0.77 -10.36 -19.86
CA GLY A 331 2.17 -10.70 -20.14
C GLY A 331 3.14 -10.08 -19.13
N PHE A 332 4.42 -10.46 -19.16
CA PHE A 332 5.43 -9.79 -18.31
C PHE A 332 5.53 -8.30 -18.62
N PHE A 333 5.46 -7.94 -19.91
CA PHE A 333 5.36 -6.58 -20.40
C PHE A 333 3.91 -6.19 -20.66
N VAL A 334 3.61 -4.90 -20.53
CA VAL A 334 2.34 -4.34 -21.01
C VAL A 334 2.27 -4.42 -22.54
N PRO A 335 1.08 -4.56 -23.15
CA PRO A 335 0.95 -4.79 -24.59
C PRO A 335 1.62 -3.71 -25.46
N ASP A 336 1.69 -2.47 -24.97
CA ASP A 336 2.27 -1.31 -25.65
C ASP A 336 3.68 -0.95 -25.17
N ALA A 337 4.35 -1.83 -24.42
CA ALA A 337 5.64 -1.56 -23.76
C ALA A 337 6.72 -1.01 -24.71
N PHE A 338 6.80 -1.54 -25.93
CA PHE A 338 7.82 -1.19 -26.93
C PHE A 338 7.32 -0.21 -28.00
N SER A 339 6.01 0.08 -28.01
CA SER A 339 5.39 0.97 -29.01
C SER A 339 5.10 2.36 -28.43
N ASN A 340 4.87 2.45 -27.12
CA ASN A 340 4.50 3.69 -26.45
C ASN A 340 5.75 4.47 -26.00
N PRO A 341 6.03 5.66 -26.57
CA PRO A 341 7.22 6.43 -26.24
C PRO A 341 7.25 6.89 -24.78
N ASN A 342 6.10 6.94 -24.10
CA ASN A 342 6.02 7.40 -22.71
C ASN A 342 6.87 6.57 -21.75
N TYR A 343 7.07 5.28 -22.00
CA TYR A 343 7.92 4.42 -21.16
C TYR A 343 9.40 4.78 -21.29
N VAL A 344 9.84 5.05 -22.51
CA VAL A 344 11.20 5.52 -22.79
C VAL A 344 11.41 6.92 -22.20
N LEU A 345 10.47 7.84 -22.42
CA LEU A 345 10.55 9.20 -21.86
C LEU A 345 10.62 9.20 -20.33
N TYR A 346 9.83 8.34 -19.67
CA TYR A 346 9.89 8.14 -18.22
C TYR A 346 11.25 7.61 -17.78
N ALA A 347 11.78 6.60 -18.48
CA ALA A 347 13.08 6.02 -18.17
C ALA A 347 14.24 7.00 -18.37
N THR A 348 14.26 7.70 -19.51
CA THR A 348 15.26 8.75 -19.81
C THR A 348 15.26 9.84 -18.75
N LYS A 349 14.08 10.30 -18.34
CA LYS A 349 13.90 11.32 -17.31
C LYS A 349 14.40 10.87 -15.94
N GLY A 350 14.07 9.64 -15.52
CA GLY A 350 14.58 9.06 -14.28
C GLY A 350 16.11 8.93 -14.30
N THR A 351 16.67 8.44 -15.40
CA THR A 351 18.12 8.32 -15.59
C THR A 351 18.82 9.68 -15.63
N ALA A 352 18.22 10.70 -16.25
CA ALA A 352 18.75 12.06 -16.24
C ALA A 352 18.78 12.64 -14.81
N ALA A 353 17.75 12.38 -14.00
CA ALA A 353 17.75 12.76 -12.59
C ALA A 353 18.89 12.09 -11.82
N VAL A 354 19.11 10.78 -12.05
CA VAL A 354 20.23 10.03 -11.46
C VAL A 354 21.57 10.63 -11.88
N PHE A 355 21.78 10.87 -13.18
CA PHE A 355 22.99 11.48 -13.71
C PHE A 355 23.31 12.82 -13.05
N ILE A 356 22.34 13.73 -13.02
CA ILE A 356 22.51 15.07 -12.44
C ILE A 356 22.88 14.96 -10.95
N ASN A 357 22.21 14.08 -10.19
CA ASN A 357 22.53 13.88 -8.78
C ASN A 357 23.94 13.31 -8.59
N ILE A 358 24.35 12.33 -9.42
CA ILE A 358 25.71 11.78 -9.36
C ILE A 358 26.76 12.87 -9.63
N VAL A 359 26.56 13.68 -10.66
CA VAL A 359 27.45 14.79 -11.00
C VAL A 359 27.51 15.80 -9.85
N ILE A 360 26.36 16.20 -9.28
CA ILE A 360 26.31 17.17 -8.18
C ILE A 360 27.12 16.69 -6.98
N PHE A 361 26.87 15.49 -6.46
CA PHE A 361 27.56 15.08 -5.23
C PHE A 361 29.06 14.81 -5.47
N LYS A 362 29.44 14.37 -6.67
CA LYS A 362 30.85 14.21 -7.05
C LYS A 362 31.56 15.55 -7.20
N CYS A 363 30.94 16.53 -7.85
CA CYS A 363 31.49 17.89 -7.98
C CYS A 363 31.62 18.59 -6.62
N LEU A 364 30.68 18.34 -5.70
CA LEU A 364 30.75 18.85 -4.32
C LEU A 364 31.74 18.08 -3.44
N ASN A 365 32.31 16.98 -3.94
CA ASN A 365 33.15 16.04 -3.18
C ASN A 365 32.53 15.65 -1.83
N TRP A 366 31.21 15.41 -1.82
CA TRP A 366 30.45 15.13 -0.60
C TRP A 366 29.81 13.74 -0.69
N PRO A 367 30.54 12.66 -0.34
CA PRO A 367 30.05 11.30 -0.50
C PRO A 367 28.83 10.99 0.39
N GLY A 368 28.70 11.65 1.54
CA GLY A 368 27.59 11.46 2.48
C GLY A 368 26.20 11.75 1.92
N ILE A 369 26.09 12.64 0.91
CA ILE A 369 24.81 13.03 0.31
C ILE A 369 24.34 12.11 -0.84
N HIS A 370 24.97 10.94 -1.04
CA HIS A 370 24.62 9.95 -2.08
C HIS A 370 23.14 9.49 -2.02
N THR A 371 22.44 9.73 -0.90
CA THR A 371 20.99 9.54 -0.77
C THR A 371 20.17 10.36 -1.77
N CYS A 372 20.74 11.41 -2.39
CA CYS A 372 20.12 12.15 -3.48
C CYS A 372 19.81 11.24 -4.69
N VAL A 373 20.71 10.30 -5.01
CA VAL A 373 20.52 9.33 -6.09
C VAL A 373 19.47 8.29 -5.72
N ILE A 374 19.55 7.74 -4.50
CA ILE A 374 18.56 6.80 -3.96
C ILE A 374 17.14 7.40 -4.05
N THR A 375 17.03 8.68 -3.73
CA THR A 375 15.75 9.41 -3.76
C THR A 375 15.08 9.36 -5.13
N CYS A 376 15.85 9.45 -6.22
CA CYS A 376 15.32 9.40 -7.59
C CYS A 376 14.49 8.13 -7.84
N PHE A 377 14.97 6.96 -7.39
CA PHE A 377 14.25 5.71 -7.58
C PHE A 377 13.02 5.58 -6.68
N VAL A 378 13.13 6.02 -5.42
CA VAL A 378 12.03 5.81 -4.47
C VAL A 378 10.83 6.70 -4.79
N VAL A 379 11.04 7.95 -5.20
CA VAL A 379 9.94 8.89 -5.44
C VAL A 379 9.39 8.81 -6.87
N ALA A 380 10.06 8.07 -7.76
CA ALA A 380 9.64 7.95 -9.14
C ALA A 380 8.25 7.30 -9.23
N LEU A 381 7.30 8.07 -9.74
CA LEU A 381 5.93 7.66 -10.00
C LEU A 381 5.50 8.18 -11.38
N PRO A 382 4.48 7.57 -12.01
CA PRO A 382 4.09 7.89 -13.38
C PRO A 382 3.54 9.31 -13.58
N THR A 383 3.01 9.94 -12.53
CA THR A 383 2.36 11.26 -12.62
C THR A 383 2.97 12.27 -11.66
N MET A 384 2.90 13.56 -12.01
CA MET A 384 3.47 14.64 -11.20
C MET A 384 2.81 14.76 -9.83
N GLY A 385 1.48 14.74 -9.76
CA GLY A 385 0.76 14.87 -8.49
C GLY A 385 1.10 13.76 -7.49
N GLU A 386 1.23 12.52 -7.98
CA GLU A 386 1.67 11.39 -7.16
C GLU A 386 3.12 11.56 -6.68
N VAL A 387 4.03 12.00 -7.55
CA VAL A 387 5.41 12.33 -7.16
C VAL A 387 5.41 13.37 -6.05
N ILE A 388 4.75 14.52 -6.22
CA ILE A 388 4.75 15.60 -5.23
C ILE A 388 4.16 15.14 -3.88
N SER A 389 3.09 14.34 -3.92
CA SER A 389 2.51 13.71 -2.72
C SER A 389 3.54 12.85 -2.00
N LYS A 390 4.18 11.90 -2.72
CA LYS A 390 5.19 11.00 -2.16
C LYS A 390 6.46 11.73 -1.70
N GLN A 391 6.86 12.80 -2.40
CA GLN A 391 7.97 13.67 -2.01
C GLN A 391 7.68 14.34 -0.67
N THR A 392 6.47 14.89 -0.48
CA THR A 392 6.06 15.52 0.79
C THR A 392 6.12 14.53 1.96
N LEU A 393 5.62 13.31 1.75
CA LEU A 393 5.69 12.26 2.76
C LEU A 393 7.14 11.82 3.05
N ARG A 394 8.03 11.86 2.06
CA ARG A 394 9.47 11.60 2.23
C ARG A 394 10.14 12.66 3.10
N ILE A 395 9.83 13.93 2.86
CA ILE A 395 10.33 15.05 3.66
C ILE A 395 9.96 14.80 5.13
N ILE A 396 8.67 14.66 5.41
CA ILE A 396 8.16 14.47 6.79
C ILE A 396 8.81 13.26 7.46
N GLY A 397 8.80 12.09 6.81
CA GLY A 397 9.36 10.88 7.40
C GLY A 397 10.88 10.95 7.62
N SER A 398 11.63 11.55 6.70
CA SER A 398 13.08 11.69 6.83
C SER A 398 13.50 12.64 7.96
N PHE A 399 12.80 13.78 8.12
CA PHE A 399 13.07 14.69 9.23
C PHE A 399 12.80 14.03 10.59
N ILE A 400 11.70 13.30 10.70
CA ILE A 400 11.37 12.58 11.94
C ILE A 400 12.39 11.46 12.20
N GLY A 401 12.70 10.63 11.21
CA GLY A 401 13.64 9.51 11.35
C GLY A 401 15.07 9.95 11.67
N CYS A 402 15.61 10.92 10.94
CA CYS A 402 16.93 11.50 11.24
C CYS A 402 16.93 12.25 12.58
N GLY A 403 15.83 12.89 12.96
CA GLY A 403 15.66 13.51 14.28
C GLY A 403 15.75 12.48 15.40
N PHE A 404 15.05 11.35 15.30
CA PHE A 404 15.16 10.26 16.27
C PHE A 404 16.57 9.68 16.32
N ALA A 405 17.26 9.55 15.17
CA ALA A 405 18.63 9.08 15.14
C ALA A 405 19.60 10.05 15.86
N MET A 406 19.53 11.35 15.55
CA MET A 406 20.37 12.36 16.20
C MET A 406 20.14 12.44 17.71
N LEU A 407 18.88 12.45 18.15
CA LEU A 407 18.55 12.43 19.58
C LEU A 407 19.03 11.14 20.25
N GLY A 408 18.93 10.01 19.56
CA GLY A 408 19.46 8.73 20.03
C GLY A 408 20.98 8.76 20.22
N ILE A 409 21.72 9.26 19.24
CA ILE A 409 23.19 9.40 19.28
C ILE A 409 23.62 10.32 20.43
N ILE A 410 22.92 11.44 20.66
CA ILE A 410 23.31 12.42 21.67
C ILE A 410 22.95 11.95 23.09
N PHE A 411 21.73 11.46 23.29
CA PHE A 411 21.18 11.25 24.63
C PHE A 411 21.08 9.79 25.07
N LEU A 412 20.98 8.83 24.15
CA LEU A 412 20.71 7.43 24.50
C LEU A 412 21.96 6.55 24.35
N ILE A 413 22.57 6.53 23.16
CA ILE A 413 23.71 5.67 22.84
C ILE A 413 24.87 5.77 23.84
N PRO A 414 25.26 6.97 24.35
CA PRO A 414 26.34 7.08 25.33
C PRO A 414 26.08 6.35 26.65
N HIS A 415 24.81 6.05 26.96
CA HIS A 415 24.39 5.36 28.18
C HIS A 415 24.14 3.87 27.97
N PHE A 416 24.25 3.38 26.72
CA PHE A 416 24.01 1.97 26.42
C PHE A 416 25.21 1.11 26.82
N ILE A 417 24.92 0.10 27.66
CA ILE A 417 25.90 -0.88 28.15
C ILE A 417 25.54 -2.31 27.73
N SER A 418 24.39 -2.51 27.05
CA SER A 418 23.90 -3.82 26.65
C SER A 418 23.15 -3.79 25.33
N ILE A 419 23.20 -4.91 24.60
CA ILE A 419 22.44 -5.12 23.35
C ILE A 419 20.93 -5.01 23.59
N ALA A 420 20.45 -5.37 24.79
CA ALA A 420 19.03 -5.28 25.13
C ALA A 420 18.51 -3.82 25.09
N GLN A 421 19.29 -2.86 25.59
CA GLN A 421 18.94 -1.44 25.55
C GLN A 421 18.90 -0.91 24.10
N LEU A 422 19.89 -1.32 23.28
CA LEU A 422 19.92 -0.99 21.86
C LEU A 422 18.69 -1.56 21.14
N LEU A 423 18.40 -2.86 21.30
CA LEU A 423 17.24 -3.50 20.70
C LEU A 423 15.92 -2.87 21.14
N LEU A 424 15.79 -2.46 22.41
CA LEU A 424 14.60 -1.77 22.89
C LEU A 424 14.44 -0.41 22.20
N PHE A 425 15.51 0.36 22.07
CA PHE A 425 15.48 1.64 21.37
C PHE A 425 15.09 1.50 19.90
N LEU A 426 15.75 0.59 19.17
CA LEU A 426 15.44 0.29 17.78
C LEU A 426 14.00 -0.26 17.64
N GLY A 427 13.56 -1.10 18.58
CA GLY A 427 12.23 -1.66 18.66
C GLY A 427 11.13 -0.62 18.83
N VAL A 428 11.33 0.40 19.67
CA VAL A 428 10.39 1.51 19.83
C VAL A 428 10.23 2.29 18.52
N VAL A 429 11.34 2.61 17.84
CA VAL A 429 11.26 3.32 16.55
C VAL A 429 10.62 2.45 15.47
N LEU A 430 10.89 1.13 15.45
CA LEU A 430 10.21 0.18 14.58
C LEU A 430 8.71 0.10 14.86
N LEU A 431 8.30 0.13 16.13
CA LEU A 431 6.89 0.11 16.52
C LEU A 431 6.17 1.35 16.00
N VAL A 432 6.75 2.55 16.20
CA VAL A 432 6.18 3.81 15.70
C VAL A 432 6.13 3.81 14.17
N SER A 433 7.22 3.41 13.52
CA SER A 433 7.32 3.36 12.06
C SER A 433 6.36 2.33 11.46
N GLY A 434 6.27 1.14 12.07
CA GLY A 434 5.36 0.06 11.69
C GLY A 434 3.90 0.43 11.88
N TRP A 435 3.57 1.13 12.97
CA TRP A 435 2.22 1.62 13.19
C TRP A 435 1.79 2.55 12.06
N LEU A 436 2.64 3.53 11.73
CA LEU A 436 2.38 4.47 10.64
C LEU A 436 2.31 3.75 9.28
N ASN A 437 3.25 2.84 8.99
CA ASN A 437 3.31 2.08 7.74
C ASN A 437 2.07 1.19 7.52
N SER A 438 1.51 0.66 8.60
CA SER A 438 0.28 -0.15 8.58
C SER A 438 -1.01 0.68 8.51
N GLY A 439 -0.89 2.02 8.43
CA GLY A 439 -2.02 2.94 8.35
C GLY A 439 -2.61 3.07 6.94
N GLU A 440 -3.45 4.10 6.74
CA GLU A 440 -3.99 4.41 5.42
C GLU A 440 -2.85 4.77 4.43
N SER A 441 -3.06 4.49 3.14
CA SER A 441 -2.11 4.77 2.05
C SER A 441 -1.58 6.22 2.02
N ARG A 442 -2.36 7.17 2.55
CA ARG A 442 -2.00 8.60 2.67
C ARG A 442 -0.84 8.85 3.63
N ILE A 443 -0.71 8.06 4.70
CA ILE A 443 0.32 8.25 5.75
C ILE A 443 1.34 7.11 5.81
N ALA A 444 1.01 5.94 5.24
CA ALA A 444 1.83 4.73 5.33
C ALA A 444 3.31 4.97 4.99
N TYR A 445 3.55 5.71 3.90
CA TYR A 445 4.91 5.98 3.45
C TYR A 445 5.73 6.86 4.42
N ILE A 446 5.11 7.66 5.28
CA ILE A 446 5.83 8.38 6.36
C ILE A 446 6.50 7.36 7.29
N GLY A 447 5.77 6.33 7.71
CA GLY A 447 6.29 5.28 8.59
C GLY A 447 7.49 4.55 7.99
N LEU A 448 7.38 4.15 6.72
CA LEU A 448 8.50 3.54 6.00
C LEU A 448 9.72 4.47 5.92
N GLN A 449 9.51 5.76 5.69
CA GLN A 449 10.60 6.73 5.59
C GLN A 449 11.27 7.06 6.92
N ILE A 450 10.52 7.06 8.04
CA ILE A 450 11.09 7.19 9.38
C ILE A 450 12.10 6.06 9.61
N ALA A 451 11.71 4.82 9.35
CA ALA A 451 12.59 3.68 9.53
C ALA A 451 13.81 3.71 8.60
N ILE A 452 13.63 3.99 7.29
CA ILE A 452 14.75 4.09 6.35
C ILE A 452 15.77 5.15 6.81
N ALA A 453 15.29 6.33 7.18
CA ALA A 453 16.14 7.43 7.61
C ALA A 453 16.84 7.13 8.95
N PHE A 454 16.11 6.53 9.89
CA PHE A 454 16.61 6.19 11.21
C PHE A 454 17.66 5.06 11.15
N PHE A 455 17.30 3.90 10.60
CA PHE A 455 18.18 2.72 10.60
C PHE A 455 19.46 2.99 9.84
N LEU A 456 19.38 3.62 8.67
CA LEU A 456 20.59 3.89 7.92
C LEU A 456 21.49 4.99 8.54
N SER A 457 21.11 5.63 9.65
CA SER A 457 21.94 6.63 10.34
C SER A 457 23.03 6.02 11.24
N ASP A 458 23.61 4.90 10.80
CA ASP A 458 24.75 4.21 11.43
C ASP A 458 24.50 3.63 12.83
N LEU A 459 23.24 3.50 13.22
CA LEU A 459 22.86 3.10 14.58
C LEU A 459 23.04 1.61 14.86
N THR A 460 23.22 0.80 13.81
CA THR A 460 23.28 -0.65 13.92
C THR A 460 24.64 -1.22 13.55
N ASN A 461 25.67 -0.37 13.48
CA ASN A 461 27.04 -0.85 13.39
C ASN A 461 27.53 -1.39 14.74
N SER A 462 28.51 -2.30 14.67
CA SER A 462 29.19 -2.94 15.79
C SER A 462 29.82 -1.97 16.81
N THR A 463 29.98 -0.70 16.43
CA THR A 463 30.55 0.36 17.25
C THR A 463 29.48 1.40 17.60
N PRO A 464 29.46 1.94 18.83
CA PRO A 464 28.52 2.99 19.21
C PRO A 464 28.56 4.16 18.23
N ALA A 465 27.40 4.51 17.66
CA ALA A 465 27.30 5.62 16.74
C ALA A 465 27.59 6.93 17.48
N THR A 466 28.61 7.66 17.02
CA THR A 466 29.00 8.98 17.55
C THR A 466 28.91 10.08 16.49
N ASP A 467 28.69 9.69 15.24
CA ASP A 467 28.77 10.59 14.10
C ASP A 467 27.39 11.17 13.74
N LEU A 468 27.23 12.49 13.97
CA LEU A 468 26.04 13.23 13.58
C LEU A 468 26.05 13.66 12.10
N THR A 469 27.18 13.50 11.40
CA THR A 469 27.28 13.83 9.98
C THR A 469 26.46 12.89 9.13
N VAL A 470 26.35 11.61 9.49
CA VAL A 470 25.56 10.62 8.74
C VAL A 470 24.07 11.01 8.66
N PRO A 471 23.33 11.22 9.76
CA PRO A 471 21.93 11.64 9.68
C PRO A 471 21.77 13.03 9.03
N ARG A 472 22.71 13.95 9.23
CA ARG A 472 22.69 15.29 8.60
C ARG A 472 22.78 15.19 7.07
N ASP A 473 23.80 14.49 6.59
CA ASP A 473 24.09 14.37 5.16
C ASP A 473 22.96 13.64 4.43
N ARG A 474 22.30 12.69 5.10
CA ARG A 474 21.10 12.04 4.58
C ARG A 474 19.97 13.01 4.33
N VAL A 475 19.63 13.87 5.30
CA VAL A 475 18.57 14.89 5.15
C VAL A 475 18.90 15.81 3.97
N ILE A 476 20.14 16.30 3.89
CA ILE A 476 20.59 17.19 2.81
C ILE A 476 20.49 16.49 1.45
N GLY A 477 21.02 15.26 1.34
CA GLY A 477 20.95 14.48 0.11
C GLY A 477 19.51 14.18 -0.32
N ILE A 478 18.60 13.88 0.62
CA ILE A 478 17.17 13.73 0.31
C ILE A 478 16.60 15.04 -0.25
N MET A 479 16.87 16.19 0.36
CA MET A 479 16.37 17.48 -0.15
C MET A 479 16.87 17.78 -1.56
N ILE A 480 18.16 17.55 -1.83
CA ILE A 480 18.75 17.73 -3.17
C ILE A 480 18.08 16.79 -4.17
N GLY A 481 17.99 15.49 -3.85
CA GLY A 481 17.35 14.50 -4.73
C GLY A 481 15.89 14.83 -5.02
N LEU A 482 15.14 15.29 -4.01
CA LEU A 482 13.76 15.74 -4.15
C LEU A 482 13.64 16.96 -5.05
N PHE A 483 14.52 17.95 -4.90
CA PHE A 483 14.54 19.16 -5.71
C PHE A 483 14.83 18.86 -7.18
N ILE A 484 15.89 18.08 -7.46
CA ILE A 484 16.22 17.67 -8.82
C ILE A 484 15.09 16.86 -9.44
N ASN A 485 14.54 15.90 -8.69
CA ASN A 485 13.43 15.10 -9.18
C ASN A 485 12.16 15.94 -9.44
N TYR A 486 11.88 16.96 -8.61
CA TYR A 486 10.78 17.88 -8.83
C TYR A 486 10.94 18.66 -10.14
N ILE A 487 12.14 19.18 -10.41
CA ILE A 487 12.46 19.88 -11.66
C ILE A 487 12.28 18.94 -12.85
N MET A 488 12.90 17.76 -12.82
CA MET A 488 12.77 16.76 -13.88
C MET A 488 11.29 16.40 -14.09
N HIS A 489 10.54 16.21 -13.01
CA HIS A 489 9.13 15.84 -13.08
C HIS A 489 8.20 16.90 -13.67
N THR A 490 8.50 18.17 -13.42
CA THR A 490 7.67 19.31 -13.80
C THR A 490 8.03 19.90 -15.16
N TYR A 491 9.31 19.89 -15.55
CA TYR A 491 9.78 20.54 -16.78
C TYR A 491 10.02 19.58 -17.95
N LEU A 492 10.45 18.35 -17.68
CA LEU A 492 10.80 17.39 -18.72
C LEU A 492 9.64 16.42 -18.97
N TRP A 493 8.91 16.56 -20.09
CA TRP A 493 7.71 15.76 -20.44
C TRP A 493 6.74 15.57 -19.25
N PRO A 494 6.10 16.66 -18.78
CA PRO A 494 5.20 16.61 -17.64
C PRO A 494 3.97 15.74 -17.95
N LYS A 495 3.64 14.82 -17.03
CA LYS A 495 2.45 13.96 -17.11
C LYS A 495 1.51 14.21 -15.92
N SER A 496 0.36 14.79 -16.21
CA SER A 496 -0.65 15.16 -15.20
C SER A 496 -1.56 13.99 -14.84
N CYS A 497 -1.93 13.89 -13.56
CA CYS A 497 -2.99 13.02 -13.06
C CYS A 497 -4.32 13.23 -13.81
N GLY A 498 -4.62 14.48 -14.20
CA GLY A 498 -5.87 14.82 -14.86
C GLY A 498 -6.10 14.07 -16.18
N THR A 499 -5.03 13.82 -16.93
CA THR A 499 -5.10 13.06 -18.20
C THR A 499 -5.49 11.60 -18.01
N GLN A 500 -5.29 11.04 -16.81
CA GLN A 500 -5.63 9.64 -16.50
C GLN A 500 -7.06 9.46 -15.99
N ILE A 501 -7.76 10.54 -15.63
CA ILE A 501 -9.12 10.47 -15.08
C ILE A 501 -10.11 9.97 -16.14
N GLY A 502 -10.01 10.45 -17.38
CA GLY A 502 -10.90 10.03 -18.47
C GLY A 502 -10.95 8.51 -18.68
N PRO A 503 -9.79 7.84 -18.87
CA PRO A 503 -9.72 6.38 -18.94
C PRO A 503 -10.31 5.65 -17.71
N GLN A 504 -10.13 6.19 -16.49
CA GLN A 504 -10.72 5.57 -15.28
C GLN A 504 -12.25 5.72 -15.27
N LEU A 505 -12.78 6.88 -15.68
CA LEU A 505 -14.22 7.07 -15.79
C LEU A 505 -14.85 6.15 -16.84
N GLN A 506 -14.16 5.91 -17.96
CA GLN A 506 -14.59 4.94 -18.96
C GLN A 506 -14.63 3.52 -18.38
N ALA A 507 -13.58 3.11 -17.67
CA ALA A 507 -13.54 1.81 -17.00
C ALA A 507 -14.65 1.66 -15.94
N ILE A 508 -14.98 2.72 -15.21
CA ILE A 508 -16.12 2.73 -14.27
C ILE A 508 -17.44 2.56 -15.03
N LYS A 509 -17.63 3.26 -16.15
CA LYS A 509 -18.83 3.12 -17.01
C LYS A 509 -18.98 1.69 -17.53
N ASP A 510 -17.89 1.06 -17.96
CA ASP A 510 -17.90 -0.31 -18.48
C ASP A 510 -18.20 -1.33 -17.36
N LEU A 511 -17.67 -1.11 -16.14
CA LEU A 511 -18.00 -1.94 -14.98
C LEU A 511 -19.46 -1.78 -14.53
N LEU A 512 -20.02 -0.56 -14.56
CA LEU A 512 -21.43 -0.32 -14.25
C LEU A 512 -22.36 -0.99 -15.25
N LYS A 513 -22.00 -1.00 -16.55
CA LYS A 513 -22.75 -1.76 -17.56
C LYS A 513 -22.67 -3.27 -17.33
N ALA A 514 -21.50 -3.77 -16.92
CA ALA A 514 -21.34 -5.18 -16.58
C ALA A 514 -22.16 -5.55 -15.33
N GLU A 515 -22.23 -4.66 -14.36
CA GLU A 515 -23.08 -4.80 -13.16
C GLU A 515 -24.57 -4.85 -13.53
N SER A 516 -25.05 -3.93 -14.38
CA SER A 516 -26.46 -3.90 -14.80
C SER A 516 -26.86 -5.13 -15.60
N ASN A 517 -25.92 -5.72 -16.36
CA ASN A 517 -26.13 -6.90 -17.18
C ASN A 517 -25.83 -8.22 -16.44
N ALA A 518 -25.42 -8.16 -15.17
CA ALA A 518 -25.06 -9.33 -14.40
C ALA A 518 -26.26 -10.28 -14.23
N SER A 519 -26.02 -11.56 -14.50
CA SER A 519 -27.06 -12.59 -14.51
C SER A 519 -27.37 -13.10 -13.10
N THR A 520 -26.36 -13.17 -12.25
CA THR A 520 -26.45 -13.64 -10.86
C THR A 520 -26.23 -12.51 -9.86
N SER A 521 -26.77 -12.68 -8.64
CA SER A 521 -26.53 -11.76 -7.52
C SER A 521 -25.03 -11.67 -7.19
N VAL A 522 -24.33 -12.80 -7.22
CA VAL A 522 -22.89 -12.92 -6.95
C VAL A 522 -22.07 -12.10 -7.95
N GLU A 523 -22.34 -12.24 -9.26
CA GLU A 523 -21.67 -11.44 -10.29
C GLU A 523 -21.88 -9.94 -10.07
N ARG A 524 -23.11 -9.54 -9.72
CA ARG A 524 -23.47 -8.15 -9.48
C ARG A 524 -22.67 -7.57 -8.32
N ILE A 525 -22.57 -8.28 -7.20
CA ILE A 525 -21.77 -7.88 -6.03
C ILE A 525 -20.29 -7.75 -6.38
N VAL A 526 -19.74 -8.66 -7.18
CA VAL A 526 -18.34 -8.59 -7.61
C VAL A 526 -18.11 -7.35 -8.47
N PHE A 527 -18.97 -7.07 -9.46
CA PHE A 527 -18.84 -5.85 -10.26
C PHE A 527 -19.01 -4.59 -9.43
N ALA A 528 -19.99 -4.54 -8.53
CA ALA A 528 -20.18 -3.43 -7.60
C ALA A 528 -18.91 -3.15 -6.78
N SER A 529 -18.28 -4.20 -6.24
CA SER A 529 -17.03 -4.04 -5.49
C SER A 529 -15.88 -3.50 -6.34
N LYS A 530 -15.77 -3.92 -7.62
CA LYS A 530 -14.78 -3.39 -8.56
C LYS A 530 -15.07 -1.93 -8.94
N VAL A 531 -16.33 -1.54 -9.09
CA VAL A 531 -16.73 -0.14 -9.32
C VAL A 531 -16.25 0.71 -8.15
N GLN A 532 -16.51 0.28 -6.92
CA GLN A 532 -16.13 1.02 -5.72
C GLN A 532 -14.61 1.15 -5.55
N GLU A 533 -13.85 0.09 -5.80
CA GLU A 533 -12.36 0.12 -5.80
C GLU A 533 -11.83 1.11 -6.84
N ARG A 534 -12.44 1.16 -8.03
CA ARG A 534 -12.05 2.10 -9.10
C ARG A 534 -12.44 3.55 -8.79
N ILE A 535 -13.59 3.78 -8.17
CA ILE A 535 -13.99 5.09 -7.67
C ILE A 535 -12.96 5.57 -6.65
N ALA A 536 -12.60 4.74 -5.67
CA ALA A 536 -11.62 5.08 -4.64
C ALA A 536 -10.24 5.44 -5.24
N ALA A 537 -9.75 4.66 -6.20
CA ALA A 537 -8.51 4.97 -6.90
C ALA A 537 -8.57 6.30 -7.67
N THR A 538 -9.72 6.61 -8.29
CA THR A 538 -9.93 7.86 -9.03
C THR A 538 -10.04 9.06 -8.09
N GLU A 539 -10.63 8.89 -6.90
CA GLU A 539 -10.65 9.93 -5.86
C GLU A 539 -9.23 10.31 -5.40
N ILE A 540 -8.35 9.32 -5.18
CA ILE A 540 -6.94 9.57 -4.82
C ILE A 540 -6.23 10.31 -5.95
N MET A 541 -6.46 9.94 -7.21
CA MET A 541 -5.90 10.67 -8.36
C MET A 541 -6.39 12.13 -8.41
N LEU A 542 -7.67 12.38 -8.14
CA LEU A 542 -8.24 13.71 -8.03
C LEU A 542 -7.61 14.53 -6.89
N GLU A 543 -7.33 13.91 -5.74
CA GLU A 543 -6.62 14.56 -4.64
C GLU A 543 -5.19 14.92 -5.03
N ASN A 544 -4.46 14.00 -5.66
CA ASN A 544 -3.10 14.24 -6.14
C ASN A 544 -3.05 15.35 -7.22
N SER A 545 -4.09 15.51 -8.04
CA SER A 545 -4.17 16.59 -9.03
C SER A 545 -4.12 18.00 -8.42
N VAL A 546 -4.47 18.14 -7.13
CA VAL A 546 -4.44 19.43 -6.42
C VAL A 546 -3.02 19.87 -6.12
N LEU A 547 -2.11 18.91 -5.95
CA LEU A 547 -0.69 19.15 -5.66
C LEU A 547 0.10 19.55 -6.90
N GLU A 548 -0.46 19.36 -8.10
CA GLU A 548 0.22 19.69 -9.34
C GLU A 548 0.48 21.20 -9.49
N PRO A 549 1.53 21.60 -10.24
CA PRO A 549 1.79 22.98 -10.60
C PRO A 549 0.61 23.62 -11.33
N ILE A 550 0.47 24.94 -11.21
CA ILE A 550 -0.70 25.70 -11.71
C ILE A 550 -1.05 25.39 -13.18
N PRO A 551 -0.10 25.26 -14.13
CA PRO A 551 -0.43 24.97 -15.54
C PRO A 551 -1.12 23.62 -15.75
N PHE A 552 -0.89 22.64 -14.86
CA PHE A 552 -1.41 21.27 -15.00
C PHE A 552 -2.56 20.97 -14.03
N ARG A 553 -2.73 21.81 -13.01
CA ARG A 553 -3.73 21.64 -11.96
C ARG A 553 -5.15 21.75 -12.53
N LEU A 554 -5.97 20.74 -12.23
CA LEU A 554 -7.38 20.78 -12.60
C LEU A 554 -8.12 21.95 -11.92
N THR A 555 -8.91 22.67 -12.69
CA THR A 555 -9.73 23.78 -12.18
C THR A 555 -10.70 23.28 -11.10
N ARG A 556 -11.14 24.20 -10.21
CA ARG A 556 -12.14 23.86 -9.19
C ARG A 556 -13.44 23.33 -9.81
N ALA A 557 -13.88 23.91 -10.92
CA ALA A 557 -15.08 23.50 -11.64
C ALA A 557 -14.95 22.09 -12.22
N THR A 558 -13.84 21.78 -12.91
CA THR A 558 -13.59 20.45 -13.47
C THR A 558 -13.51 19.38 -12.38
N ARG A 559 -12.86 19.68 -11.24
CA ARG A 559 -12.81 18.76 -10.10
C ARG A 559 -14.17 18.53 -9.47
N ALA A 560 -14.99 19.57 -9.32
CA ALA A 560 -16.35 19.45 -8.82
C ALA A 560 -17.20 18.58 -9.77
N HIS A 561 -17.05 18.76 -11.08
CA HIS A 561 -17.69 17.91 -12.08
C HIS A 561 -17.29 16.44 -11.95
N TYR A 562 -15.98 16.13 -11.88
CA TYR A 562 -15.54 14.74 -11.72
C TYR A 562 -16.01 14.12 -10.40
N ARG A 563 -15.99 14.87 -9.28
CA ARG A 563 -16.54 14.39 -8.01
C ARG A 563 -18.04 14.09 -8.11
N TYR A 564 -18.79 14.93 -8.82
CA TYR A 564 -20.20 14.69 -9.07
C TYR A 564 -20.45 13.43 -9.91
N VAL A 565 -19.64 13.20 -10.96
CA VAL A 565 -19.71 11.98 -11.77
C VAL A 565 -19.41 10.74 -10.93
N LEU A 566 -18.36 10.77 -10.11
CA LEU A 566 -18.03 9.66 -9.20
C LEU A 566 -19.12 9.39 -8.17
N MET A 567 -19.72 10.45 -7.61
CA MET A 567 -20.86 10.33 -6.70
C MET A 567 -22.06 9.67 -7.40
N LYS A 568 -22.38 10.07 -8.64
CA LYS A 568 -23.44 9.44 -9.42
C LYS A 568 -23.15 7.97 -9.72
N ALA A 569 -21.91 7.64 -10.07
CA ALA A 569 -21.48 6.27 -10.29
C ALA A 569 -21.66 5.40 -9.04
N SER A 570 -21.27 5.92 -7.87
CA SER A 570 -21.46 5.26 -6.57
C SER A 570 -22.95 5.04 -6.27
N LEU A 571 -23.81 6.05 -6.48
CA LEU A 571 -25.26 5.89 -6.29
C LEU A 571 -25.87 4.84 -7.23
N SER A 572 -25.45 4.85 -8.51
CA SER A 572 -25.95 3.89 -9.51
C SER A 572 -25.57 2.46 -9.16
N MET A 573 -24.33 2.24 -8.71
CA MET A 573 -23.86 0.94 -8.21
C MET A 573 -24.71 0.49 -7.00
N GLU A 574 -24.98 1.37 -6.05
CA GLU A 574 -25.84 1.04 -4.91
C GLU A 574 -27.29 0.74 -5.32
N ASP A 575 -27.80 1.35 -6.39
CA ASP A 575 -29.14 1.10 -6.92
C ASP A 575 -29.22 -0.26 -7.60
N PHE A 576 -28.20 -0.66 -8.37
CA PHE A 576 -28.17 -1.95 -9.05
C PHE A 576 -28.13 -3.15 -8.08
N LEU A 577 -27.57 -2.98 -6.89
CA LEU A 577 -27.60 -4.00 -5.84
C LEU A 577 -28.99 -4.27 -5.26
N LEU A 578 -29.95 -3.34 -5.41
CA LEU A 578 -31.32 -3.59 -5.00
C LEU A 578 -32.00 -4.60 -5.96
N PRO A 579 -32.89 -5.46 -5.45
CA PRO A 579 -33.77 -6.27 -6.30
C PRO A 579 -34.51 -5.33 -7.26
N ALA A 580 -34.67 -5.74 -8.52
CA ALA A 580 -35.39 -4.94 -9.50
C ALA A 580 -36.83 -4.72 -9.03
N SER A 581 -37.11 -3.56 -8.43
CA SER A 581 -38.47 -3.06 -8.30
C SER A 581 -39.04 -2.95 -9.71
N SER A 582 -40.25 -3.46 -9.90
CA SER A 582 -41.02 -3.59 -11.14
C SER A 582 -41.39 -2.26 -11.85
N SER A 583 -40.56 -1.23 -11.74
CA SER A 583 -40.71 0.04 -12.45
C SER A 583 -39.36 0.73 -12.57
N VAL A 584 -39.09 1.28 -13.75
CA VAL A 584 -37.91 2.10 -14.11
C VAL A 584 -36.69 1.30 -14.63
N ARG A 585 -36.90 0.63 -15.77
CA ARG A 585 -35.83 0.34 -16.75
C ARG A 585 -35.57 1.50 -17.72
N GLU A 586 -36.06 2.70 -17.42
CA GLU A 586 -35.78 3.92 -18.19
C GLU A 586 -34.79 4.80 -17.44
N ILE A 587 -33.51 4.45 -17.53
CA ILE A 587 -32.44 5.44 -17.39
C ILE A 587 -31.76 5.50 -18.76
N SER A 588 -32.15 6.51 -19.53
CA SER A 588 -31.47 6.92 -20.76
C SER A 588 -29.99 7.20 -20.46
N PRO A 589 -29.06 6.75 -21.31
CA PRO A 589 -27.64 6.99 -21.07
C PRO A 589 -27.32 8.50 -21.19
N PRO A 590 -26.41 9.04 -20.37
CA PRO A 590 -25.76 10.31 -20.65
C PRO A 590 -24.76 10.18 -21.81
#